data_AF-A0A537J1R5-F1
#
_entry.id   AF-A0A537J1R5-F1
#
_cell.length_a   1.000
_cell.length_b   1.000
_cell.length_c   1.000
_cell.angle_alpha   90.00
_cell.angle_beta   90.00
_cell.angle_gamma   90.00
#
_symmetry.space_group_name_H-M   'P 1'
#
loop_
_entity.id
_entity.type
_entity.pdbx_description
1 polymer ?
#
loop_
_entity_poly.entity_id
_entity_poly.type
_entity_poly.pdbx_seq_one_letter_code
_entity_poly.pdbx_strand_id
1 'polypeptide(L)'
;MSVEPQKFLQPSTARITSYKGVAISAVNSHVLPAMKERLRLKAYSESTIRTYLNEMSQLLVMLKDIPADELRPEHLKAYLVFCFEKLRLKENTLHSRINAMKFYYEQVLGRANFFWEIPRPKKPQLLPRLLNEAELARLFNALSNKKHKAILFTVYSAGLRVSEVINL
;
A
#
# COMPACT_ATOMS: atom_id res chain seq x y z
N MET A 1 -51.93 -16.67 23.43
CA MET A 1 -50.59 -17.22 23.17
C MET A 1 -49.70 -16.06 22.73
N SER A 2 -48.99 -15.50 23.71
CA SER A 2 -48.10 -14.34 23.58
C SER A 2 -46.73 -14.79 23.10
N VAL A 3 -46.11 -14.12 22.14
CA VAL A 3 -44.64 -14.05 22.07
C VAL A 3 -44.20 -12.74 21.40
N GLU A 4 -43.65 -11.84 22.21
CA GLU A 4 -42.49 -10.98 21.93
C GLU A 4 -41.90 -10.60 23.30
N PRO A 5 -40.66 -10.09 23.45
CA PRO A 5 -39.49 -10.04 22.55
C PRO A 5 -38.17 -10.44 23.30
N GLN A 6 -37.02 -10.21 22.66
CA GLN A 6 -35.66 -10.12 23.25
C GLN A 6 -34.95 -11.40 23.74
N LYS A 7 -33.91 -11.82 23.00
CA LYS A 7 -32.69 -12.36 23.61
C LYS A 7 -31.51 -11.44 23.30
N PHE A 8 -30.96 -10.95 24.40
CA PHE A 8 -29.84 -10.05 24.59
C PHE A 8 -28.53 -10.60 24.03
N LEU A 9 -27.71 -9.67 23.55
CA LEU A 9 -26.26 -9.54 23.79
C LEU A 9 -25.51 -10.83 24.15
N GLN A 10 -24.69 -11.32 23.21
CA GLN A 10 -23.45 -11.98 23.57
C GLN A 10 -22.29 -11.10 23.11
N PRO A 11 -21.25 -10.90 23.95
CA PRO A 11 -20.07 -10.16 23.52
C PRO A 11 -19.40 -10.96 22.39
N SER A 12 -19.39 -10.39 21.18
CA SER A 12 -18.60 -10.91 20.08
C SER A 12 -17.13 -10.78 20.48
N THR A 13 -16.54 -11.89 20.92
CA THR A 13 -15.11 -12.00 21.15
C THR A 13 -14.40 -11.73 19.83
N ALA A 14 -13.98 -10.49 19.63
CA ALA A 14 -13.33 -9.98 18.44
C ALA A 14 -12.08 -10.83 18.14
N ARG A 15 -12.18 -11.74 17.16
CA ARG A 15 -11.04 -12.46 16.63
C ARG A 15 -10.13 -11.47 15.89
N ILE A 16 -9.00 -11.13 16.50
CA ILE A 16 -7.94 -10.35 15.87
C ILE A 16 -7.47 -11.08 14.61
N THR A 17 -7.58 -10.43 13.46
CA THR A 17 -7.05 -10.97 12.20
C THR A 17 -5.65 -10.40 11.99
N SER A 18 -4.66 -11.26 11.75
CA SER A 18 -3.27 -10.80 11.56
C SER A 18 -2.93 -10.65 10.07
N TYR A 19 -2.37 -9.51 9.67
CA TYR A 19 -1.76 -9.34 8.35
C TYR A 19 -0.26 -9.05 8.51
N LYS A 20 0.60 -9.97 8.05
CA LYS A 20 2.07 -9.87 8.22
C LYS A 20 2.51 -9.55 9.66
N GLY A 21 1.91 -10.22 10.65
CA GLY A 21 2.26 -10.02 12.06
C GLY A 21 1.60 -8.80 12.72
N VAL A 22 0.78 -8.05 11.98
CA VAL A 22 0.07 -6.88 12.46
C VAL A 22 -1.35 -7.26 12.84
N ALA A 23 -1.71 -7.03 14.11
CA ALA A 23 -3.04 -7.27 14.65
C ALA A 23 -4.07 -6.26 14.11
N ILE A 24 -5.10 -6.75 13.42
CA ILE A 24 -6.25 -5.97 12.94
C ILE A 24 -7.47 -6.40 13.75
N SER A 25 -8.27 -5.42 14.22
CA SER A 25 -9.51 -5.71 14.94
C SER A 25 -10.48 -6.53 14.08
N ALA A 26 -11.28 -7.36 14.73
CA ALA A 26 -12.28 -8.19 14.07
C ALA A 26 -13.27 -7.38 13.22
N VAL A 27 -13.61 -6.17 13.68
CA VAL A 27 -14.52 -5.24 12.98
C VAL A 27 -14.01 -4.89 11.58
N ASN A 28 -12.69 -4.92 11.37
CA ASN A 28 -12.02 -4.53 10.13
C ASN A 28 -11.41 -5.73 9.37
N SER A 29 -11.73 -6.96 9.79
CA SER A 29 -11.12 -8.18 9.23
C SER A 29 -11.47 -8.43 7.76
N HIS A 30 -12.63 -7.95 7.30
CA HIS A 30 -13.11 -8.10 5.92
C HIS A 30 -12.42 -7.17 4.91
N VAL A 31 -11.82 -6.07 5.38
CA VAL A 31 -11.29 -4.99 4.53
C VAL A 31 -10.20 -5.48 3.58
N LEU A 32 -9.17 -6.14 4.11
CA LEU A 32 -8.02 -6.57 3.29
C LEU A 32 -8.38 -7.69 2.29
N PRO A 33 -9.16 -8.73 2.66
CA PRO A 33 -9.65 -9.72 1.70
C PRO A 33 -10.46 -9.09 0.55
N ALA A 34 -11.44 -8.24 0.87
CA ALA A 34 -12.28 -7.60 -0.14
C ALA A 34 -11.45 -6.71 -1.09
N MET A 35 -10.49 -5.96 -0.53
CA MET A 35 -9.57 -5.15 -1.33
C MET A 35 -8.69 -6.01 -2.24
N LYS A 36 -8.15 -7.13 -1.73
CA LYS A 36 -7.30 -8.04 -2.49
C LYS A 36 -8.05 -8.65 -3.67
N GLU A 37 -9.27 -9.10 -3.44
CA GLU A 37 -10.15 -9.65 -4.48
C GLU A 37 -10.38 -8.61 -5.58
N ARG A 38 -10.79 -7.38 -5.20
CA ARG A 38 -11.03 -6.31 -6.17
C ARG A 38 -9.77 -5.95 -6.97
N LEU A 39 -8.59 -5.92 -6.35
CA LEU A 39 -7.33 -5.66 -7.05
C LEU A 39 -7.01 -6.76 -8.07
N ARG A 40 -7.25 -8.03 -7.72
CA ARG A 40 -7.06 -9.18 -8.63
C ARG A 40 -8.02 -9.13 -9.81
N LEU A 41 -9.29 -8.81 -9.57
CA LEU A 41 -10.29 -8.66 -10.64
C LEU A 41 -9.91 -7.57 -11.66
N LYS A 42 -9.18 -6.54 -11.22
CA LYS A 42 -8.65 -5.48 -12.10
C LYS A 42 -7.25 -5.79 -12.66
N ALA A 43 -6.78 -7.04 -12.55
CA ALA A 43 -5.50 -7.51 -13.07
C ALA A 43 -4.27 -6.70 -12.60
N TYR A 44 -4.29 -6.21 -11.36
CA TYR A 44 -3.13 -5.52 -10.77
C TYR A 44 -1.99 -6.51 -10.50
N SER A 45 -0.75 -6.06 -10.70
CA SER A 45 0.44 -6.85 -10.36
C SER A 45 0.51 -7.21 -8.87
N GLU A 46 1.09 -8.38 -8.55
CA GLU A 46 1.27 -8.83 -7.15
C GLU A 46 2.10 -7.85 -6.30
N SER A 47 3.03 -7.12 -6.91
CA SER A 47 3.77 -6.05 -6.24
C SER A 47 2.84 -4.91 -5.83
N THR A 48 1.91 -4.52 -6.69
CA THR A 48 0.95 -3.45 -6.40
C THR A 48 -0.10 -3.89 -5.38
N ILE A 49 -0.59 -5.14 -5.50
CA ILE A 49 -1.49 -5.74 -4.51
C ILE A 49 -0.86 -5.68 -3.12
N ARG A 50 0.37 -6.16 -3.00
CA ARG A 50 1.10 -6.16 -1.74
C ARG A 50 1.26 -4.74 -1.17
N THR A 51 1.64 -3.78 -2.01
CA THR A 51 1.78 -2.39 -1.58
C THR A 51 0.45 -1.85 -1.07
N TYR A 52 -0.64 -2.04 -1.80
CA TYR A 52 -1.95 -1.50 -1.43
C TYR A 52 -2.47 -2.10 -0.13
N LEU A 53 -2.36 -3.42 0.04
CA LEU A 53 -2.76 -4.10 1.27
C LEU A 53 -1.92 -3.66 2.47
N ASN A 54 -0.61 -3.48 2.28
CA ASN A 54 0.27 -2.98 3.35
C ASN A 54 -0.05 -1.54 3.72
N GLU A 55 -0.38 -0.71 2.73
CA GLU A 55 -0.74 0.67 3.00
C GLU A 55 -2.09 0.77 3.71
N MET A 56 -3.07 -0.05 3.34
CA MET A 56 -4.37 -0.11 4.01
C MET A 56 -4.25 -0.68 5.42
N SER A 57 -3.40 -1.68 5.65
CA SER A 57 -3.26 -2.30 6.98
C SER A 57 -2.80 -1.32 8.06
N GLN A 58 -1.92 -0.35 7.75
CA GLN A 58 -1.51 0.63 8.77
C GLN A 58 -2.63 1.59 9.16
N LEU A 59 -3.57 1.87 8.25
CA LEU A 59 -4.79 2.60 8.63
C LEU A 59 -5.61 1.75 9.60
N LEU A 60 -5.84 0.47 9.28
CA LEU A 60 -6.65 -0.43 10.11
C LEU A 60 -6.08 -0.61 11.53
N VAL A 61 -4.76 -0.66 11.67
CA VAL A 61 -4.09 -0.69 12.98
C VAL A 61 -4.41 0.56 13.79
N MET A 62 -4.38 1.73 13.14
CA MET A 62 -4.66 3.01 13.79
C MET A 62 -6.12 3.08 14.25
N LEU A 63 -7.04 2.55 13.44
CA LEU A 63 -8.48 2.57 13.73
C LEU A 63 -8.90 1.64 14.86
N LYS A 64 -8.17 0.54 15.08
CA LYS A 64 -8.54 -0.49 16.05
C LYS A 64 -9.99 -0.96 15.80
N ASP A 65 -10.89 -0.70 16.74
CA ASP A 65 -12.29 -1.14 16.72
C ASP A 65 -13.23 -0.17 15.98
N ILE A 66 -12.70 0.94 15.45
CA ILE A 66 -13.48 1.85 14.61
C ILE A 66 -13.69 1.21 13.23
N PRO A 67 -14.95 1.05 12.74
CA PRO A 67 -15.22 0.51 11.42
C PRO A 67 -14.61 1.38 10.32
N ALA A 68 -13.71 0.81 9.51
CA ALA A 68 -13.09 1.50 8.38
C ALA A 68 -14.11 1.94 7.34
N ASP A 69 -15.16 1.15 7.16
CA ASP A 69 -16.25 1.39 6.22
C ASP A 69 -16.98 2.69 6.56
N GLU A 70 -17.14 3.06 7.82
CA GLU A 70 -17.92 4.23 8.25
C GLU A 70 -17.11 5.54 8.26
N LEU A 71 -15.83 5.49 7.92
CA LEU A 71 -15.02 6.69 7.89
C LEU A 71 -15.53 7.68 6.85
N ARG A 72 -15.48 8.96 7.24
CA ARG A 72 -15.77 10.12 6.39
C ARG A 72 -14.47 10.75 5.89
N PRO A 73 -14.51 11.56 4.81
CA PRO A 73 -13.30 12.18 4.25
C PRO A 73 -12.49 12.99 5.27
N GLU A 74 -13.14 13.63 6.25
CA GLU A 74 -12.47 14.42 7.29
C GLU A 74 -11.59 13.57 8.19
N HIS A 75 -12.04 12.34 8.52
CA HIS A 75 -11.26 11.40 9.33
C HIS A 75 -10.00 10.95 8.57
N LEU A 76 -10.13 10.71 7.26
CA LEU A 76 -9.00 10.35 6.42
C LEU A 76 -8.02 11.51 6.23
N LYS A 77 -8.53 12.73 6.10
CA LYS A 77 -7.70 13.94 6.05
C LYS A 77 -6.90 14.11 7.34
N ALA A 78 -7.54 13.96 8.50
CA ALA A 78 -6.87 14.01 9.79
C ALA A 78 -5.78 12.94 9.91
N TYR A 79 -6.07 11.71 9.48
CA TYR A 79 -5.09 10.62 9.45
C TYR A 79 -3.90 10.90 8.52
N LEU A 80 -4.14 11.50 7.35
CA LEU A 80 -3.08 11.87 6.42
C LEU A 80 -2.19 12.99 6.97
N VAL A 81 -2.77 13.98 7.66
CA VAL A 81 -2.01 15.02 8.37
C VAL A 81 -1.16 14.39 9.47
N PHE A 82 -1.73 13.47 10.26
CA PHE A 82 -0.97 12.73 11.27
C PHE A 82 0.20 11.94 10.65
N CYS A 83 -0.03 11.27 9.53
CA CYS A 83 1.01 10.55 8.79
C CYS A 83 2.14 11.47 8.32
N PHE A 84 1.82 12.69 7.90
CA PHE A 84 2.80 13.66 7.46
C PHE A 84 3.58 14.29 8.63
N GLU A 85 2.88 14.76 9.66
CA GLU A 85 3.48 15.54 10.74
C GLU A 85 4.13 14.68 11.82
N LYS A 86 3.47 13.59 12.24
CA LYS A 86 3.90 12.75 13.36
C LYS A 86 4.76 11.60 12.88
N LEU A 87 4.34 10.90 11.84
CA LEU A 87 5.11 9.77 11.28
C LEU A 87 6.20 10.22 10.29
N ARG A 88 6.22 11.50 9.89
CA ARG A 88 7.22 12.07 8.97
C ARG A 88 7.37 11.24 7.69
N LEU A 89 6.26 10.72 7.17
CA LEU A 89 6.30 9.89 5.97
C LEU A 89 6.78 10.70 4.77
N LYS A 90 7.63 10.07 3.96
CA LYS A 90 8.07 10.64 2.68
C LYS A 90 6.89 10.70 1.72
N GLU A 91 6.93 11.68 0.81
CA GLU A 91 5.86 11.97 -0.16
C GLU A 91 5.45 10.73 -0.97
N ASN A 92 6.41 9.92 -1.42
CA ASN A 92 6.13 8.68 -2.17
C ASN A 92 5.31 7.67 -1.35
N THR A 93 5.63 7.50 -0.07
CA THR A 93 4.87 6.63 0.82
C THR A 93 3.47 7.19 1.07
N LEU A 94 3.38 8.50 1.31
CA LEU A 94 2.09 9.18 1.51
C LEU A 94 1.19 9.07 0.26
N HIS A 95 1.75 9.19 -0.93
CA HIS A 95 1.04 8.94 -2.19
C HIS A 95 0.53 7.51 -2.31
N SER A 96 1.37 6.53 -1.97
CA SER A 96 0.98 5.12 -1.96
C SER A 96 -0.17 4.88 -0.98
N ARG A 97 -0.09 5.44 0.22
CA ARG A 97 -1.15 5.41 1.24
C ARG A 97 -2.45 5.98 0.72
N ILE A 98 -2.42 7.19 0.16
CA ILE A 98 -3.61 7.86 -0.41
C ILE A 98 -4.24 7.00 -1.50
N ASN A 99 -3.44 6.44 -2.40
CA ASN A 99 -3.96 5.61 -3.49
C ASN A 99 -4.59 4.30 -2.99
N ALA A 100 -4.01 3.67 -1.97
CA ALA A 100 -4.57 2.48 -1.35
C ALA A 100 -5.92 2.78 -0.70
N MET A 101 -6.02 3.84 0.11
CA MET A 101 -7.28 4.25 0.73
C MET A 101 -8.31 4.64 -0.34
N LYS A 102 -7.94 5.47 -1.33
CA LYS A 102 -8.81 5.84 -2.45
C LYS A 102 -9.37 4.61 -3.15
N PHE A 103 -8.53 3.63 -3.44
CA PHE A 103 -8.97 2.38 -4.07
C PHE A 103 -10.01 1.66 -3.23
N TYR A 104 -9.79 1.54 -1.92
CA TYR A 104 -10.76 0.88 -1.04
C TYR A 104 -12.11 1.60 -1.07
N TYR A 105 -12.15 2.90 -0.77
CA TYR A 105 -13.41 3.63 -0.67
C TYR A 105 -14.15 3.78 -2.02
N GLU A 106 -13.43 4.06 -3.10
CA GLU A 106 -14.07 4.30 -4.40
C GLU A 106 -14.33 3.01 -5.19
N GLN A 107 -13.43 2.02 -5.11
CA GLN A 107 -13.48 0.83 -5.97
C GLN A 107 -14.00 -0.41 -5.26
N VAL A 108 -13.81 -0.52 -3.93
CA VAL A 108 -14.33 -1.65 -3.14
C VAL A 108 -15.70 -1.30 -2.59
N LEU A 109 -15.84 -0.14 -1.93
CA LEU A 109 -17.11 0.31 -1.35
C LEU A 109 -18.02 1.06 -2.34
N GLY A 110 -17.51 1.43 -3.52
CA GLY A 110 -18.31 2.10 -4.55
C GLY A 110 -18.68 3.56 -4.26
N ARG A 111 -17.96 4.24 -3.36
CA ARG A 111 -18.23 5.64 -3.02
C ARG A 111 -17.61 6.56 -4.07
N ALA A 112 -18.41 7.04 -5.00
CA ALA A 112 -17.95 7.98 -6.03
C ALA A 112 -17.42 9.28 -5.40
N ASN A 113 -16.31 9.80 -5.93
CA ASN A 113 -15.70 11.09 -5.57
C ASN A 113 -15.29 11.25 -4.09
N PHE A 114 -15.14 10.15 -3.35
CA PHE A 114 -14.86 10.19 -1.92
C PHE A 114 -13.53 10.88 -1.56
N PHE A 115 -12.54 10.87 -2.46
CA PHE A 115 -11.25 11.52 -2.26
C PHE A 115 -11.10 12.87 -2.96
N TRP A 116 -12.17 13.43 -3.54
CA TRP A 116 -12.10 14.70 -4.29
C TRP A 116 -11.58 15.86 -3.43
N GLU A 117 -11.98 15.93 -2.16
CA GLU A 117 -11.64 17.02 -1.24
C GLU A 117 -10.27 16.85 -0.56
N ILE A 118 -9.58 15.72 -0.77
CA ILE A 118 -8.30 15.43 -0.11
C ILE A 118 -7.15 15.95 -0.98
N PRO A 119 -6.45 17.03 -0.55
CA PRO A 119 -5.35 17.58 -1.33
C PRO A 119 -4.21 16.57 -1.42
N ARG A 120 -3.67 16.39 -2.62
CA ARG A 120 -2.54 15.49 -2.86
C ARG A 120 -1.21 16.21 -2.60
N PRO A 121 -0.23 15.54 -1.95
CA PRO A 121 1.13 16.06 -1.86
C PRO A 121 1.69 16.36 -3.25
N LYS A 122 2.60 17.34 -3.36
CA LYS A 122 3.31 17.55 -4.62
C LYS A 122 4.25 16.37 -4.83
N LYS A 123 4.24 15.79 -6.04
CA LYS A 123 5.19 14.75 -6.39
C LYS A 123 6.56 15.40 -6.58
N PRO A 124 7.61 14.96 -5.89
CA PRO A 124 8.93 15.55 -6.05
C PRO A 124 9.46 15.18 -7.45
N GLN A 125 9.86 16.18 -8.23
CA GLN A 125 10.58 15.96 -9.47
C GLN A 125 12.05 15.71 -9.12
N LEU A 126 12.41 14.43 -8.99
CA LEU A 126 13.80 14.04 -8.81
C LEU A 126 14.46 13.95 -10.18
N LEU A 127 15.53 14.73 -10.37
CA LEU A 127 16.40 14.55 -11.52
C LEU A 127 17.08 13.17 -11.43
N PRO A 128 17.07 12.37 -12.52
CA PRO A 128 17.80 11.11 -12.54
C PRO A 128 19.28 11.37 -12.25
N ARG A 129 19.82 10.68 -11.24
CA ARG A 129 21.28 10.67 -11.03
C ARG A 129 21.88 9.69 -12.03
N LEU A 130 22.57 10.21 -13.04
CA LEU A 130 23.31 9.40 -14.01
C LEU A 130 24.74 9.17 -13.51
N LEU A 131 25.24 7.95 -13.67
CA LEU A 131 26.66 7.64 -13.44
C LEU A 131 27.48 8.11 -14.64
N ASN A 132 28.61 8.75 -14.38
CA ASN A 132 29.58 9.06 -15.45
C ASN A 132 30.43 7.83 -15.82
N GLU A 133 31.20 7.94 -16.90
CA GLU A 133 32.03 6.83 -17.42
C GLU A 133 33.05 6.31 -16.40
N ALA A 134 33.67 7.21 -15.62
CA ALA A 134 34.64 6.82 -14.60
C ALA A 134 33.97 6.07 -13.43
N GLU A 135 32.76 6.48 -13.04
CA GLU A 135 31.95 5.78 -12.04
C GLU A 135 31.48 4.41 -12.52
N LEU A 136 31.10 4.29 -13.79
CA LEU A 136 30.76 3.01 -14.42
C LEU A 136 31.98 2.06 -14.46
N ALA A 137 33.14 2.57 -14.87
CA ALA A 137 34.38 1.78 -14.87
C ALA A 137 34.72 1.28 -13.46
N ARG A 138 34.59 2.15 -12.44
CA ARG A 138 34.76 1.76 -11.03
C ARG A 138 33.76 0.70 -10.60
N LEU A 139 32.49 0.84 -10.96
CA LEU A 139 31.44 -0.13 -10.65
C LEU A 139 31.77 -1.51 -11.24
N PHE A 140 32.14 -1.58 -12.52
CA PHE A 140 32.46 -2.85 -13.19
C PHE A 140 33.75 -3.50 -12.69
N ASN A 141 34.73 -2.69 -12.26
CA ASN A 141 36.00 -3.20 -11.74
C ASN A 141 35.92 -3.64 -10.27
N ALA A 142 34.96 -3.13 -9.50
CA ALA A 142 34.73 -3.56 -8.12
C ALA A 142 34.12 -4.98 -8.01
N LEU A 143 33.59 -5.53 -9.11
CA LEU A 143 32.92 -6.82 -9.11
C LEU A 143 33.88 -7.97 -9.40
N SER A 144 34.11 -8.83 -8.41
CA SER A 144 34.90 -10.06 -8.56
C SER A 144 34.10 -11.21 -9.19
N ASN A 145 32.77 -11.22 -9.04
CA ASN A 145 31.92 -12.28 -9.54
C ASN A 145 31.60 -12.08 -11.04
N LYS A 146 32.10 -12.99 -11.88
CA LYS A 146 31.90 -12.99 -13.35
C LYS A 146 30.42 -12.97 -13.75
N LYS A 147 29.54 -13.67 -13.01
CA LYS A 147 28.08 -13.69 -13.27
C LYS A 147 27.46 -12.31 -13.07
N HIS A 148 27.76 -11.63 -11.97
CA HIS A 148 27.22 -10.29 -11.69
C HIS A 148 27.75 -9.26 -12.69
N LYS A 149 29.02 -9.39 -13.07
CA LYS A 149 29.64 -8.54 -14.09
C LYS A 149 28.94 -8.69 -15.44
N ALA A 150 28.73 -9.92 -15.92
CA ALA A 150 28.02 -10.17 -17.18
C ALA A 150 26.59 -9.62 -17.16
N ILE A 151 25.86 -9.79 -16.04
CA ILE A 151 24.52 -9.24 -15.87
C ILE A 151 24.53 -7.71 -16.00
N LEU A 152 25.42 -7.01 -15.28
CA LEU A 152 25.47 -5.55 -15.31
C LEU A 152 25.93 -4.99 -16.66
N PHE A 153 26.85 -5.68 -17.36
CA PHE A 153 27.22 -5.30 -18.72
C PHE A 153 26.04 -5.45 -19.69
N THR A 154 25.26 -6.52 -19.57
CA THR A 154 24.07 -6.75 -20.40
C THR A 154 22.98 -5.70 -20.12
N VAL A 155 22.70 -5.42 -18.84
CA VAL A 155 21.79 -4.34 -18.41
C VAL A 155 22.19 -3.01 -19.03
N TYR A 156 23.48 -2.65 -18.90
CA TYR A 156 23.99 -1.36 -19.36
C TYR A 156 23.97 -1.23 -20.89
N SER A 157 24.40 -2.27 -21.62
CA SER A 157 24.51 -2.24 -23.07
C SER A 157 23.18 -2.36 -23.81
N ALA A 158 22.25 -3.17 -23.29
CA ALA A 158 20.93 -3.37 -23.89
C ALA A 158 19.82 -2.50 -23.24
N GLY A 159 20.16 -1.69 -22.23
CA GLY A 159 19.21 -0.80 -21.56
C GLY A 159 18.08 -1.54 -20.81
N LEU A 160 18.33 -2.77 -20.37
CA LEU A 160 17.30 -3.64 -19.82
C LEU A 160 16.89 -3.23 -18.40
N ARG A 161 15.59 -3.36 -18.10
CA ARG A 161 15.08 -3.25 -16.74
C ARG A 161 15.38 -4.53 -15.96
N VAL A 162 15.46 -4.41 -14.64
CA VAL A 162 15.71 -5.53 -13.73
C VAL A 162 14.73 -6.69 -13.96
N SER A 163 13.45 -6.40 -14.20
CA SER A 163 12.43 -7.42 -14.46
C SER A 163 12.64 -8.15 -15.79
N GLU A 164 13.24 -7.51 -16.79
CA GLU A 164 13.52 -8.14 -18.09
C GLU A 164 14.71 -9.10 -17.92
N VAL A 165 15.76 -8.67 -17.22
CA VAL A 165 16.98 -9.45 -16.98
C VAL A 165 16.76 -10.69 -16.11
N ILE A 166 15.84 -10.62 -15.15
CA ILE A 166 15.47 -11.78 -14.32
C ILE A 166 14.71 -12.84 -15.12
N ASN A 167 14.07 -12.46 -16.23
CA ASN A 167 13.29 -13.34 -17.09
C ASN A 167 14.02 -13.70 -18.41
N LEU A 168 15.33 -13.45 -18.49
CA LEU A 168 16.22 -13.95 -19.55
C LEU A 168 16.55 -15.42 -19.30
#